data_AF-A0A953QZL8-F1
#
_entry.id   AF-A0A953QZL8-F1
#
_cell.length_a   1.000
_cell.length_b   1.000
_cell.length_c   1.000
_cell.angle_alpha   90.00
_cell.angle_beta   90.00
_cell.angle_gamma   90.00
#
_symmetry.space_group_name_H-M   'P 1'
#
loop_
_entity.id
_entity.type
_entity.pdbx_description
1 polymer ?
#
loop_
_entity_poly.entity_id
_entity_poly.type
_entity_poly.pdbx_seq_one_letter_code
_entity_poly.pdbx_strand_id
1 'polypeptide(L)'
;MKKPASSLLTGALCCALLLKADFQPSRWKYRRSLPAGATAQMVVLDVDRGTYINSQAGLADLRVVRGQDEVAYVLEKMHGSHQREEVSSRVLDQGVSSLGNLELTVEVGEGRRHNGVRLATPRTNFRQRVGIATSDDGRRWTRARDDGYIFDFSQDNRRVSVLYVSYPVSSRRYVRVTVYGWNNPKAVTNCWVTVEGNEAPAHDIMASLKAEPQQDTKTQSSVYTWNLGVARIPYDELSLEVGTPAFERAAVVETSRDGKDWSALGTGVLSRFPKEQSQKLDFPESREQYLRLRIYNRDDRPLAVKAATLSVIRTRVKFKPAGGGSYWLYYGNAEAHAPVYDLRDLLAREVPSPETTITAGLEERNPNYREKPPSPKPWSEQHPGILYITLALAVVGLGTVTVRFLRKAGAESPK
;
A
#
# COMPACT_ATOMS: atom_id res chain seq x y z
N MET A 1 18.46 44.14 -44.85
CA MET A 1 17.81 42.82 -44.68
C MET A 1 18.66 41.95 -43.75
N LYS A 2 18.25 41.79 -42.49
CA LYS A 2 18.55 40.66 -41.59
C LYS A 2 17.71 40.89 -40.33
N LYS A 3 16.68 40.07 -40.14
CA LYS A 3 15.73 40.14 -39.02
C LYS A 3 16.42 39.69 -37.71
N PRO A 4 16.06 40.25 -36.55
CA PRO A 4 16.51 39.71 -35.27
C PRO A 4 15.73 38.41 -34.95
N ALA A 5 16.46 37.42 -34.44
CA ALA A 5 15.90 36.17 -33.95
C ALA A 5 15.13 36.41 -32.66
N SER A 6 13.82 36.20 -32.72
CA SER A 6 12.89 36.21 -31.60
C SER A 6 13.18 35.06 -30.64
N SER A 7 13.50 35.42 -29.40
CA SER A 7 13.51 34.54 -28.24
C SER A 7 12.09 34.08 -27.91
N LEU A 8 11.79 32.80 -28.18
CA LEU A 8 10.58 32.15 -27.71
C LEU A 8 10.80 31.73 -26.24
N LEU A 9 10.24 32.51 -25.32
CA LEU A 9 9.96 32.06 -23.95
C LEU A 9 8.87 30.98 -24.04
N THR A 10 9.26 29.72 -23.90
CA THR A 10 8.30 28.62 -23.73
C THR A 10 7.82 28.63 -22.28
N GLY A 11 6.79 29.44 -22.00
CA GLY A 11 6.05 29.36 -20.75
C GLY A 11 5.25 28.05 -20.70
N ALA A 12 5.68 27.11 -19.87
CA ALA A 12 4.92 25.91 -19.56
C ALA A 12 3.65 26.32 -18.78
N LEU A 13 2.52 26.44 -19.49
CA LEU A 13 1.22 26.70 -18.91
C LEU A 13 0.73 25.40 -18.24
N CYS A 14 1.09 25.20 -16.97
CA CYS A 14 0.53 24.13 -16.14
C CYS A 14 -0.88 24.58 -15.71
N CYS A 15 -1.85 24.43 -16.60
CA CYS A 15 -3.26 24.68 -16.30
C CYS A 15 -3.73 23.66 -15.26
N ALA A 16 -3.98 24.11 -14.04
CA ALA A 16 -4.75 23.35 -13.07
C ALA A 16 -6.16 23.12 -13.64
N LEU A 17 -6.53 21.85 -13.85
CA LEU A 17 -7.87 21.46 -14.22
C LEU A 17 -8.80 21.72 -13.02
N LEU A 18 -9.40 22.92 -12.96
CA LEU A 18 -10.56 23.17 -12.12
C LEU A 18 -11.73 22.43 -12.76
N LEU A 19 -12.03 21.24 -12.25
CA LEU A 19 -13.21 20.50 -12.67
C LEU A 19 -14.42 21.17 -12.00
N LYS A 20 -15.45 21.51 -12.78
CA LYS A 20 -16.79 21.72 -12.24
C LYS A 20 -17.33 20.37 -11.78
N ALA A 21 -16.81 19.87 -10.67
CA ALA A 21 -17.36 18.70 -10.02
C ALA A 21 -18.68 19.06 -9.33
N ASP A 22 -19.61 18.11 -9.29
CA ASP A 22 -20.83 18.13 -8.47
C ASP A 22 -20.47 17.95 -6.97
N PHE A 23 -19.53 18.77 -6.47
CA PHE A 23 -19.20 18.85 -5.06
C PHE A 23 -20.23 19.74 -4.38
N GLN A 24 -21.07 19.15 -3.54
CA GLN A 24 -22.08 19.85 -2.75
C GLN A 24 -21.67 19.82 -1.28
N PRO A 25 -21.06 20.88 -0.72
CA PRO A 25 -20.53 20.87 0.65
C PRO A 25 -21.53 20.34 1.68
N SER A 26 -22.83 20.54 1.49
CA SER A 26 -23.88 20.07 2.37
C SER A 26 -23.93 18.55 2.58
N ARG A 27 -23.34 17.75 1.69
CA ARG A 27 -23.32 16.28 1.83
C ARG A 27 -22.10 15.74 2.59
N TRP A 28 -21.10 16.58 2.88
CA TRP A 28 -19.88 16.18 3.59
C TRP A 28 -19.91 16.67 5.04
N LYS A 29 -19.77 15.74 5.98
CA LYS A 29 -19.95 16.01 7.41
C LYS A 29 -18.75 16.71 8.06
N TYR A 30 -17.55 16.42 7.58
CA TYR A 30 -16.30 16.89 8.18
C TYR A 30 -15.42 17.60 7.15
N ARG A 31 -14.59 18.51 7.63
CA ARG A 31 -13.55 19.16 6.83
C ARG A 31 -12.31 19.47 7.66
N ARG A 32 -11.18 19.66 6.98
CA ARG A 32 -9.91 20.12 7.56
C ARG A 32 -9.26 21.16 6.66
N SER A 33 -8.66 22.19 7.24
CA SER A 33 -7.89 23.18 6.49
C SER A 33 -6.58 22.56 5.99
N LEU A 34 -6.18 22.93 4.78
CA LEU A 34 -4.92 22.51 4.16
C LEU A 34 -4.05 23.75 3.93
N PRO A 35 -2.98 23.97 4.70
CA PRO A 35 -2.09 25.11 4.54
C PRO A 35 -1.15 24.93 3.33
N ALA A 36 -1.73 24.84 2.12
CA ALA A 36 -0.98 24.75 0.88
C ALA A 36 -0.31 26.10 0.59
N GLY A 37 1.02 26.13 0.61
CA GLY A 37 1.80 27.32 0.26
C GLY A 37 1.55 27.74 -1.20
N ALA A 38 1.49 29.04 -1.46
CA ALA A 38 1.19 29.58 -2.79
C ALA A 38 2.21 29.21 -3.87
N THR A 39 3.43 28.79 -3.48
CA THR A 39 4.54 28.41 -4.37
C THR A 39 4.75 26.91 -4.50
N ALA A 40 3.94 26.08 -3.81
CA ALA A 40 4.09 24.63 -3.87
C ALA A 40 3.73 24.11 -5.27
N GLN A 41 4.58 23.24 -5.85
CA GLN A 41 4.30 22.61 -7.14
C GLN A 41 3.51 21.30 -6.97
N MET A 42 3.79 20.58 -5.89
CA MET A 42 3.07 19.39 -5.46
C MET A 42 2.87 19.48 -3.95
N VAL A 43 1.63 19.33 -3.49
CA VAL A 43 1.30 19.28 -2.07
C VAL A 43 1.01 17.84 -1.70
N VAL A 44 1.59 17.40 -0.58
CA VAL A 44 1.43 16.05 -0.05
C VAL A 44 1.00 16.13 1.40
N LEU A 45 0.02 15.32 1.79
CA LEU A 45 -0.34 15.11 3.18
C LEU A 45 -0.59 13.64 3.47
N ASP A 46 -0.14 13.19 4.64
CA ASP A 46 -0.45 11.85 5.15
C ASP A 46 -1.88 11.84 5.71
N VAL A 47 -2.66 10.79 5.41
CA VAL A 47 -4.02 10.62 5.93
C VAL A 47 -3.94 10.19 7.39
N ASP A 48 -4.43 11.05 8.29
CA ASP A 48 -4.36 10.79 9.72
C ASP A 48 -5.46 9.83 10.23
N ARG A 49 -5.28 9.33 11.45
CA ARG A 49 -6.23 8.44 12.12
C ARG A 49 -7.64 9.03 12.20
N GLY A 50 -7.77 10.33 12.47
CA GLY A 50 -9.08 10.99 12.57
C GLY A 50 -9.85 10.99 11.25
N THR A 51 -9.15 11.23 10.15
CA THR A 51 -9.71 11.18 8.80
C THR A 51 -10.20 9.76 8.47
N TYR A 52 -9.41 8.72 8.79
CA TYR A 52 -9.83 7.33 8.57
C TYR A 52 -11.11 6.96 9.32
N ILE A 53 -11.26 7.37 10.57
CA ILE A 53 -12.43 7.04 11.42
C ILE A 53 -13.73 7.52 10.77
N ASN A 54 -13.68 8.69 10.14
CA ASN A 54 -14.84 9.39 9.63
C ASN A 54 -15.01 9.28 8.11
N SER A 55 -14.14 8.52 7.42
CA SER A 55 -14.20 8.31 5.97
C SER A 55 -14.75 6.93 5.62
N GLN A 56 -15.13 6.76 4.36
CA GLN A 56 -15.45 5.45 3.81
C GLN A 56 -14.20 4.57 3.71
N ALA A 57 -14.42 3.25 3.59
CA ALA A 57 -13.35 2.34 3.20
C ALA A 57 -12.75 2.77 1.85
N GLY A 58 -11.43 2.69 1.72
CA GLY A 58 -10.73 3.13 0.51
C GLY A 58 -10.75 4.65 0.27
N LEU A 59 -11.27 5.46 1.21
CA LEU A 59 -11.26 6.93 1.15
C LEU A 59 -12.00 7.54 -0.06
N ALA A 60 -13.03 6.84 -0.54
CA ALA A 60 -13.83 7.24 -1.71
C ALA A 60 -14.55 8.60 -1.54
N ASP A 61 -14.80 8.99 -0.30
CA ASP A 61 -15.51 10.22 0.07
C ASP A 61 -14.59 11.41 0.34
N LEU A 62 -13.27 11.27 0.20
CA LEU A 62 -12.35 12.40 0.28
C LEU A 62 -12.57 13.37 -0.88
N ARG A 63 -12.50 14.67 -0.62
CA ARG A 63 -12.45 15.71 -1.63
C ARG A 63 -11.48 16.80 -1.23
N VAL A 64 -10.53 17.14 -2.11
CA VAL A 64 -9.69 18.34 -1.96
C VAL A 64 -10.39 19.48 -2.69
N VAL A 65 -10.62 20.59 -2.00
CA VAL A 65 -11.43 21.71 -2.51
C VAL A 65 -10.71 23.02 -2.28
N ARG A 66 -10.74 23.91 -3.28
CA ARG A 66 -10.31 25.31 -3.17
C ARG A 66 -11.51 26.21 -3.44
N GLY A 67 -11.97 26.94 -2.43
CA GLY A 67 -13.21 27.72 -2.54
C GLY A 67 -14.42 26.81 -2.71
N GLN A 68 -14.98 26.72 -3.92
CA GLN A 68 -16.05 25.79 -4.29
C GLN A 68 -15.60 24.75 -5.34
N ASP A 69 -14.36 24.87 -5.83
CA ASP A 69 -13.88 24.03 -6.91
C ASP A 69 -13.14 22.81 -6.36
N GLU A 70 -13.48 21.65 -6.89
CA GLU A 70 -12.77 20.41 -6.60
C GLU A 70 -11.40 20.42 -7.30
N VAL A 71 -10.38 19.99 -6.55
CA VAL A 71 -9.00 19.91 -7.01
C VAL A 71 -8.64 18.44 -7.16
N ALA A 72 -8.22 18.05 -8.37
CA ALA A 72 -7.78 16.69 -8.64
C ALA A 72 -6.65 16.27 -7.70
N TYR A 73 -6.72 15.05 -7.19
CA TYR A 73 -5.74 14.50 -6.27
C TYR A 73 -5.49 13.01 -6.54
N VAL A 74 -4.36 12.50 -6.04
CA VAL A 74 -4.00 11.09 -6.10
C VAL A 74 -3.86 10.56 -4.68
N LEU A 75 -4.43 9.37 -4.44
CA LEU A 75 -4.12 8.57 -3.25
C LEU A 75 -2.92 7.67 -3.56
N GLU A 76 -1.81 7.89 -2.87
CA GLU A 76 -0.60 7.09 -2.97
C GLU A 76 -0.44 6.24 -1.70
N LYS A 77 -0.39 4.92 -1.84
CA LYS A 77 -0.08 4.00 -0.74
C LYS A 77 1.41 3.72 -0.70
N MET A 78 2.04 3.92 0.44
CA MET A 78 3.48 3.75 0.65
C MET A 78 3.85 2.28 0.92
N HIS A 79 3.52 1.37 0.00
CA HIS A 79 3.84 -0.07 0.09
C HIS A 79 5.34 -0.40 0.07
N GLY A 80 6.18 0.62 0.01
CA GLY A 80 7.58 0.47 -0.31
C GLY A 80 7.75 0.24 -1.81
N SER A 81 8.96 0.47 -2.28
CA SER A 81 9.28 0.23 -3.67
C SER A 81 10.67 -0.37 -3.78
N HIS A 82 10.78 -1.36 -4.65
CA HIS A 82 12.05 -1.88 -5.11
C HIS A 82 12.23 -1.40 -6.55
N GLN A 83 12.70 -0.16 -6.70
CA GLN A 83 12.97 0.41 -8.01
C GLN A 83 14.44 0.22 -8.35
N ARG A 84 14.69 -0.46 -9.47
CA ARG A 84 16.01 -0.56 -10.08
C ARG A 84 16.03 0.32 -11.32
N GLU A 85 16.80 1.38 -11.25
CA GLU A 85 17.01 2.29 -12.35
C GLU A 85 18.42 2.09 -12.92
N GLU A 86 18.54 2.14 -14.24
CA GLU A 86 19.84 2.18 -14.90
C GLU A 86 20.41 3.60 -14.79
N VAL A 87 21.61 3.71 -14.24
CA VAL A 87 22.33 4.98 -14.20
C VAL A 87 23.04 5.13 -15.54
N SER A 88 22.89 6.30 -16.17
CA SER A 88 23.68 6.66 -17.35
C SER A 88 25.15 6.40 -17.07
N SER A 89 25.71 5.41 -17.77
CA SER A 89 27.05 4.89 -17.54
C SER A 89 27.67 4.45 -18.85
N ARG A 90 29.00 4.38 -18.88
CA ARG A 90 29.77 4.00 -20.06
C ARG A 90 30.92 3.07 -19.67
N VAL A 91 31.02 1.92 -20.35
CA VAL A 91 32.19 1.05 -20.24
C VAL A 91 33.39 1.77 -20.87
N LEU A 92 34.42 2.06 -20.08
CA LEU A 92 35.65 2.73 -20.51
C LEU A 92 36.70 1.75 -21.00
N ASP A 93 36.81 0.62 -20.30
CA ASP A 93 37.83 -0.38 -20.55
C ASP A 93 37.30 -1.78 -20.23
N GLN A 94 37.77 -2.77 -20.99
CA GLN A 94 37.40 -4.16 -20.85
C GLN A 94 38.55 -5.05 -21.34
N GLY A 95 39.16 -5.80 -20.41
CA GLY A 95 40.37 -6.57 -20.69
C GLY A 95 40.59 -7.71 -19.71
N VAL A 96 41.66 -8.46 -19.90
CA VAL A 96 42.07 -9.54 -18.99
C VAL A 96 43.22 -9.02 -18.14
N SER A 97 43.09 -9.07 -16.81
CA SER A 97 44.15 -8.64 -15.90
C SER A 97 45.31 -9.65 -15.87
N SER A 98 46.43 -9.23 -15.29
CA SER A 98 47.62 -10.08 -15.10
C SER A 98 47.33 -11.36 -14.30
N LEU A 99 46.25 -11.37 -13.51
CA LEU A 99 45.77 -12.52 -12.75
C LEU A 99 44.83 -13.44 -13.56
N GLY A 100 44.63 -13.18 -14.86
CA GLY A 100 43.81 -14.00 -15.75
C GLY A 100 42.30 -13.84 -15.58
N ASN A 101 41.85 -12.74 -14.98
CA ASN A 101 40.43 -12.43 -14.78
C ASN A 101 39.96 -11.35 -15.77
N LEU A 102 38.70 -11.41 -16.17
CA LEU A 102 38.08 -10.39 -17.00
C LEU A 102 37.75 -9.19 -16.10
N GLU A 103 38.25 -8.02 -16.46
CA GLU A 103 37.99 -6.77 -15.77
C GLU A 103 37.32 -5.78 -16.71
N LEU A 104 36.29 -5.10 -16.20
CA LEU A 104 35.62 -3.99 -16.86
C LEU A 104 35.70 -2.76 -15.97
N THR A 105 36.01 -1.60 -16.55
CA THR A 105 35.92 -0.31 -15.86
C THR A 105 34.76 0.48 -16.46
N VAL A 106 33.82 0.91 -15.63
CA VAL A 106 32.62 1.65 -16.01
C VAL A 106 32.65 3.03 -15.36
N GLU A 107 32.41 4.07 -16.15
CA GLU A 107 32.22 5.45 -15.70
C GLU A 107 30.73 5.74 -15.49
N VAL A 108 30.37 6.22 -14.30
CA VAL A 108 28.99 6.56 -13.91
C VAL A 108 28.80 8.08 -13.86
N GLY A 109 29.87 8.83 -13.59
CA GLY A 109 29.86 10.28 -13.38
C GLY A 109 29.91 10.67 -11.90
N GLU A 110 30.29 11.91 -11.61
CA GLU A 110 30.52 12.37 -10.23
C GLU A 110 29.22 12.57 -9.45
N GLY A 111 29.23 12.16 -8.17
CA GLY A 111 28.13 12.39 -7.22
C GLY A 111 26.87 11.56 -7.46
N ARG A 112 26.82 10.74 -8.52
CA ARG A 112 25.66 9.88 -8.81
C ARG A 112 25.68 8.64 -7.93
N ARG A 113 24.58 8.36 -7.25
CA ARG A 113 24.45 7.15 -6.42
C ARG A 113 24.28 5.91 -7.30
N HIS A 114 24.94 4.82 -6.91
CA HIS A 114 24.81 3.51 -7.54
C HIS A 114 25.14 2.40 -6.53
N ASN A 115 24.56 1.22 -6.74
CA ASN A 115 24.70 0.07 -5.83
C ASN A 115 24.48 -1.29 -6.54
N GLY A 116 24.45 -1.31 -7.87
CA GLY A 116 24.31 -2.53 -8.64
C GLY A 116 25.05 -2.49 -9.97
N VAL A 117 25.38 -3.68 -10.48
CA VAL A 117 25.91 -3.90 -11.83
C VAL A 117 25.14 -5.04 -12.47
N ARG A 118 24.73 -4.84 -13.72
CA ARG A 118 24.14 -5.87 -14.59
C ARG A 118 25.07 -6.16 -15.76
N LEU A 119 25.34 -7.43 -16.01
CA LEU A 119 26.18 -7.89 -17.11
C LEU A 119 25.30 -8.51 -18.21
N ALA A 120 25.67 -8.31 -19.48
CA ALA A 120 25.20 -9.12 -20.59
C ALA A 120 26.34 -10.02 -21.08
N THR A 121 26.03 -11.28 -21.34
CA THR A 121 26.98 -12.28 -21.83
C THR A 121 26.27 -13.27 -22.75
N PRO A 122 26.92 -13.75 -23.83
CA PRO A 122 26.40 -14.84 -24.64
C PRO A 122 26.65 -16.22 -24.00
N ARG A 123 27.38 -16.30 -22.88
CA ARG A 123 27.67 -17.57 -22.21
C ARG A 123 26.42 -18.15 -21.55
N THR A 124 26.39 -19.47 -21.45
CA THR A 124 25.32 -20.26 -20.83
C THR A 124 25.94 -21.34 -19.94
N ASN A 125 25.18 -21.88 -18.99
CA ASN A 125 25.60 -23.00 -18.12
C ASN A 125 26.91 -22.71 -17.36
N PHE A 126 26.91 -21.63 -16.59
CA PHE A 126 28.04 -21.21 -15.78
C PHE A 126 27.61 -20.68 -14.41
N ARG A 127 28.56 -20.65 -13.48
CA ARG A 127 28.50 -19.86 -12.25
C ARG A 127 29.85 -19.22 -12.03
N GLN A 128 29.88 -17.90 -11.88
CA GLN A 128 31.12 -17.16 -11.76
C GLN A 128 31.07 -16.18 -10.59
N ARG A 129 32.14 -16.13 -9.81
CA ARG A 129 32.32 -15.11 -8.79
C ARG A 129 32.62 -13.77 -9.46
N VAL A 130 32.07 -12.70 -8.89
CA VAL A 130 32.25 -11.33 -9.35
C VAL A 130 32.70 -10.45 -8.19
N GLY A 131 33.84 -9.79 -8.37
CA GLY A 131 34.32 -8.73 -7.50
C GLY A 131 33.89 -7.36 -8.02
N ILE A 132 33.56 -6.44 -7.12
CA ILE A 132 33.22 -5.05 -7.44
C ILE A 132 34.12 -4.13 -6.61
N ALA A 133 34.77 -3.19 -7.28
CA ALA A 133 35.49 -2.09 -6.65
C ALA A 133 34.99 -0.74 -7.15
N THR A 134 35.13 0.30 -6.34
CA THR A 134 34.73 1.68 -6.66
C THR A 134 35.90 2.63 -6.48
N SER A 135 35.94 3.70 -7.29
CA SER A 135 37.04 4.67 -7.28
C SER A 135 36.55 6.06 -7.72
N ASP A 136 37.12 7.11 -7.13
CA ASP A 136 36.88 8.49 -7.56
C ASP A 136 37.80 8.92 -8.71
N ASP A 137 39.00 8.34 -8.78
CA ASP A 137 40.09 8.78 -9.68
C ASP A 137 40.51 7.72 -10.72
N GLY A 138 39.94 6.51 -10.66
CA GLY A 138 40.28 5.37 -11.51
C GLY A 138 41.64 4.73 -11.18
N ARG A 139 42.34 5.23 -10.16
CA ARG A 139 43.69 4.79 -9.75
C ARG A 139 43.65 4.09 -8.40
N ARG A 140 42.95 4.66 -7.43
CA ARG A 140 42.78 4.14 -6.08
C ARG A 140 41.42 3.47 -5.95
N TRP A 141 41.43 2.16 -5.78
CA TRP A 141 40.21 1.34 -5.78
C TRP A 141 39.89 0.85 -4.37
N THR A 142 38.65 1.03 -3.94
CA THR A 142 38.11 0.41 -2.72
C THR A 142 37.21 -0.74 -3.09
N ARG A 143 37.43 -1.90 -2.48
CA ARG A 143 36.61 -3.10 -2.65
C ARG A 143 35.20 -2.83 -2.09
N ALA A 144 34.20 -2.85 -2.95
CA ALA A 144 32.80 -2.70 -2.56
C ALA A 144 32.13 -4.06 -2.33
N ARG A 145 32.56 -5.11 -3.06
CA ARG A 145 32.11 -6.50 -2.89
C ARG A 145 33.14 -7.48 -3.44
N ASP A 146 33.20 -8.69 -2.90
CA ASP A 146 34.11 -9.75 -3.38
C ASP A 146 33.49 -11.16 -3.47
N ASP A 147 32.29 -11.31 -2.92
CA ASP A 147 31.53 -12.55 -2.83
C ASP A 147 30.28 -12.53 -3.72
N GLY A 148 30.24 -11.62 -4.70
CA GLY A 148 29.17 -11.57 -5.69
C GLY A 148 29.22 -12.78 -6.62
N TYR A 149 28.07 -13.18 -7.16
CA TYR A 149 28.00 -14.25 -8.15
C TYR A 149 27.02 -13.91 -9.27
N ILE A 150 27.39 -14.30 -10.48
CA ILE A 150 26.48 -14.42 -11.62
C ILE A 150 26.39 -15.88 -12.04
N PHE A 151 25.24 -16.29 -12.57
CA PHE A 151 25.06 -17.63 -13.08
C PHE A 151 23.97 -17.67 -14.15
N ASP A 152 24.09 -18.67 -15.00
CA ASP A 152 23.09 -19.04 -16.00
C ASP A 152 23.06 -20.57 -16.06
N PHE A 153 21.89 -21.17 -15.82
CA PHE A 153 21.70 -22.61 -15.88
C PHE A 153 20.44 -22.94 -16.66
N SER A 154 20.53 -23.89 -17.59
CA SER A 154 19.41 -24.40 -18.36
C SER A 154 19.33 -25.92 -18.26
N GLN A 155 18.18 -26.46 -17.83
CA GLN A 155 17.90 -27.90 -17.78
C GLN A 155 16.41 -28.15 -18.03
N ASP A 156 16.06 -29.18 -18.80
CA ASP A 156 14.67 -29.61 -19.06
C ASP A 156 13.72 -28.47 -19.44
N ASN A 157 14.16 -27.62 -20.38
CA ASN A 157 13.44 -26.43 -20.87
C ASN A 157 13.17 -25.35 -19.80
N ARG A 158 13.83 -25.40 -18.65
CA ARG A 158 13.83 -24.36 -17.60
C ARG A 158 15.19 -23.67 -17.58
N ARG A 159 15.19 -22.34 -17.64
CA ARG A 159 16.39 -21.51 -17.52
C ARG A 159 16.27 -20.58 -16.30
N VAL A 160 17.31 -20.57 -15.47
CA VAL A 160 17.45 -19.60 -14.38
C VAL A 160 18.75 -18.82 -14.62
N SER A 161 18.63 -17.49 -14.65
CA SER A 161 19.76 -16.60 -14.95
C SER A 161 19.77 -15.42 -13.99
N VAL A 162 20.90 -15.20 -13.34
CA VAL A 162 21.17 -14.02 -12.51
C VAL A 162 22.47 -13.42 -12.99
N LEU A 163 22.36 -12.32 -13.73
CA LEU A 163 23.50 -11.57 -14.27
C LEU A 163 23.69 -10.22 -13.57
N TYR A 164 23.25 -10.15 -12.31
CA TYR A 164 23.23 -8.93 -11.52
C TYR A 164 23.97 -9.15 -10.20
N VAL A 165 24.72 -8.14 -9.78
CA VAL A 165 25.44 -8.12 -8.51
C VAL A 165 25.20 -6.77 -7.83
N SER A 166 24.56 -6.79 -6.67
CA SER A 166 24.42 -5.62 -5.79
C SER A 166 25.68 -5.41 -4.94
N TYR A 167 25.89 -4.21 -4.44
CA TYR A 167 26.97 -3.83 -3.51
C TYR A 167 26.51 -2.63 -2.66
N PRO A 168 27.23 -2.23 -1.60
CA PRO A 168 26.86 -1.06 -0.81
C PRO A 168 26.74 0.21 -1.65
N VAL A 169 25.84 1.13 -1.27
CA VAL A 169 25.66 2.38 -2.02
C VAL A 169 26.96 3.17 -2.10
N SER A 170 27.26 3.67 -3.29
CA SER A 170 28.45 4.48 -3.57
C SER A 170 28.06 5.67 -4.44
N SER A 171 28.83 6.74 -4.35
CA SER A 171 28.73 7.92 -5.22
C SER A 171 30.03 8.16 -5.99
N ARG A 172 30.91 7.16 -6.03
CA ARG A 172 32.23 7.26 -6.66
C ARG A 172 32.10 7.17 -8.19
N ARG A 173 32.93 7.91 -8.90
CA ARG A 173 32.82 8.08 -10.36
C ARG A 173 32.98 6.79 -11.17
N TYR A 174 33.81 5.86 -10.70
CA TYR A 174 34.19 4.65 -11.44
C TYR A 174 33.84 3.38 -10.68
N VAL A 175 33.39 2.38 -11.43
CA VAL A 175 33.14 1.00 -10.96
C VAL A 175 34.03 0.04 -11.75
N ARG A 176 34.76 -0.83 -11.05
CA ARG A 176 35.51 -1.94 -11.66
C ARG A 176 34.82 -3.24 -11.31
N VAL A 177 34.55 -4.02 -12.35
CA VAL A 177 33.89 -5.32 -12.27
C VAL A 177 34.91 -6.37 -12.66
N THR A 178 35.19 -7.31 -11.77
CA THR A 178 36.11 -8.43 -12.01
C THR A 178 35.30 -9.71 -12.07
N VAL A 179 35.22 -10.35 -13.24
CA VAL A 179 34.62 -11.67 -13.41
C VAL A 179 35.74 -12.72 -13.31
N TYR A 180 35.85 -13.32 -12.13
CA TYR A 180 36.95 -14.23 -11.81
C TYR A 180 36.95 -15.43 -12.75
N GLY A 181 38.10 -15.90 -13.23
CA GLY A 181 38.21 -17.11 -14.08
C GLY A 181 37.67 -16.98 -15.51
N TRP A 182 37.12 -15.83 -15.90
CA TRP A 182 36.90 -15.53 -17.32
C TRP A 182 38.12 -14.81 -17.87
N ASN A 183 38.60 -15.22 -19.03
CA ASN A 183 39.86 -14.74 -19.62
C ASN A 183 39.69 -14.35 -21.11
N ASN A 184 38.47 -14.02 -21.53
CA ASN A 184 38.16 -13.57 -22.87
C ASN A 184 37.46 -12.21 -22.79
N PRO A 185 38.05 -11.12 -23.32
CA PRO A 185 37.42 -9.81 -23.35
C PRO A 185 36.03 -9.82 -24.00
N LYS A 186 35.73 -10.71 -24.94
CA LYS A 186 34.40 -10.80 -25.58
C LYS A 186 33.36 -11.59 -24.76
N ALA A 187 33.71 -12.10 -23.58
CA ALA A 187 32.80 -12.88 -22.75
C ALA A 187 31.68 -12.04 -22.10
N VAL A 188 31.84 -10.71 -22.03
CA VAL A 188 30.79 -9.77 -21.62
C VAL A 188 30.52 -8.84 -22.80
N THR A 189 29.25 -8.72 -23.22
CA THR A 189 28.85 -7.86 -24.35
C THR A 189 28.42 -6.48 -23.89
N ASN A 190 27.96 -6.34 -22.65
CA ASN A 190 27.64 -5.05 -22.07
C ASN A 190 27.65 -5.10 -20.54
N CYS A 191 27.83 -3.94 -19.91
CA CYS A 191 27.79 -3.76 -18.47
C CYS A 191 27.09 -2.45 -18.14
N TRP A 192 26.05 -2.54 -17.33
CA TRP A 192 25.27 -1.39 -16.88
C TRP A 192 25.40 -1.23 -15.38
N VAL A 193 25.51 0.02 -14.92
CA VAL A 193 25.45 0.36 -13.50
C VAL A 193 24.02 0.77 -13.16
N THR A 194 23.53 0.28 -12.02
CA THR A 194 22.18 0.57 -11.55
C THR A 194 22.21 1.22 -10.18
N VAL A 195 21.12 1.92 -9.88
CA VAL A 195 20.74 2.30 -8.52
C VAL A 195 19.45 1.57 -8.18
N GLU A 196 19.49 0.83 -7.09
CA GLU A 196 18.37 0.14 -6.48
C GLU A 196 17.98 0.94 -5.24
N GLY A 197 16.85 1.62 -5.33
CA GLY A 197 16.19 2.22 -4.19
C GLY A 197 15.30 1.15 -3.56
N ASN A 198 15.59 0.79 -2.30
CA ASN A 198 14.64 0.05 -1.49
C ASN A 198 14.01 1.04 -0.52
N GLU A 199 12.84 1.55 -0.89
CA GLU A 199 12.02 2.27 0.07
C GLU A 199 11.23 1.23 0.85
N ALA A 200 11.48 1.13 2.15
CA ALA A 200 10.67 0.27 3.00
C ALA A 200 9.22 0.78 3.02
N PRO A 201 8.22 -0.10 3.13
CA PRO A 201 6.85 0.32 3.36
C PRO A 201 6.77 1.23 4.59
N ALA A 202 6.09 2.36 4.42
CA ALA A 202 5.80 3.25 5.54
C ALA A 202 4.43 2.88 6.10
N HIS A 203 4.37 2.64 7.41
CA HIS A 203 3.12 2.38 8.12
C HIS A 203 2.86 3.49 9.14
N ASP A 204 1.58 3.79 9.35
CA ASP A 204 1.11 4.67 10.41
C ASP A 204 0.49 3.86 11.52
N ILE A 205 0.85 4.19 12.76
CA ILE A 205 0.31 3.55 13.96
C ILE A 205 -1.15 3.97 14.15
N MET A 206 -2.04 2.99 14.16
CA MET A 206 -3.49 3.19 14.30
C MET A 206 -3.97 2.88 15.72
N ALA A 207 -3.31 1.96 16.42
CA ALA A 207 -3.59 1.67 17.82
C ALA A 207 -2.38 1.05 18.55
N SER A 208 -2.19 1.45 19.81
CA SER A 208 -1.33 0.74 20.77
C SER A 208 -2.20 -0.15 21.65
N LEU A 209 -1.87 -1.43 21.71
CA LEU A 209 -2.68 -2.47 22.31
C LEU A 209 -1.97 -3.07 23.53
N LYS A 210 -2.71 -3.28 24.61
CA LYS A 210 -2.20 -3.95 25.82
C LYS A 210 -2.06 -5.44 25.58
N ALA A 211 -0.96 -6.03 26.03
CA ALA A 211 -0.70 -7.46 25.87
C ALA A 211 -1.20 -8.27 27.07
N GLU A 212 -2.50 -8.60 27.09
CA GLU A 212 -3.13 -9.38 28.16
C GLU A 212 -3.65 -10.72 27.60
N PRO A 213 -2.86 -11.82 27.66
CA PRO A 213 -3.26 -13.09 27.06
C PRO A 213 -4.15 -13.93 27.99
N GLN A 214 -5.14 -14.59 27.39
CA GLN A 214 -5.78 -15.78 27.96
C GLN A 214 -5.05 -17.02 27.45
N GLN A 215 -4.72 -17.95 28.35
CA GLN A 215 -4.14 -19.24 27.96
C GLN A 215 -5.23 -20.22 27.58
N ASP A 216 -5.08 -20.85 26.42
CA ASP A 216 -5.95 -21.91 25.92
C ASP A 216 -5.18 -23.23 25.96
N THR A 217 -5.49 -24.04 26.97
CA THR A 217 -4.83 -25.32 27.22
C THR A 217 -5.20 -26.39 26.19
N LYS A 218 -6.37 -26.29 25.54
CA LYS A 218 -6.81 -27.28 24.53
C LYS A 218 -5.97 -27.19 23.27
N THR A 219 -5.58 -25.97 22.90
CA THR A 219 -4.77 -25.70 21.70
C THR A 219 -3.32 -25.34 22.02
N GLN A 220 -2.92 -25.42 23.29
CA GLN A 220 -1.61 -25.00 23.80
C GLN A 220 -1.20 -23.62 23.25
N SER A 221 -2.09 -22.63 23.39
CA SER A 221 -1.89 -21.30 22.79
C SER A 221 -2.14 -20.15 23.77
N SER A 222 -1.50 -19.01 23.51
CA SER A 222 -1.83 -17.74 24.15
C SER A 222 -2.72 -16.91 23.22
N VAL A 223 -3.85 -16.43 23.73
CA VAL A 223 -4.88 -15.73 22.97
C VAL A 223 -5.02 -14.30 23.50
N TYR A 224 -4.74 -13.33 22.64
CA TYR A 224 -4.93 -11.91 22.92
C TYR A 224 -6.15 -11.43 22.16
N THR A 225 -7.09 -10.77 22.84
CA THR A 225 -8.33 -10.28 22.24
C THR A 225 -8.48 -8.79 22.51
N TRP A 226 -8.69 -8.00 21.46
CA TRP A 226 -8.83 -6.55 21.55
C TRP A 226 -10.14 -6.09 20.92
N ASN A 227 -10.84 -5.19 21.63
CA ASN A 227 -11.94 -4.41 21.09
C ASN A 227 -11.39 -3.04 20.68
N LEU A 228 -11.32 -2.78 19.38
CA LEU A 228 -10.80 -1.54 18.80
C LEU A 228 -11.81 -0.38 18.88
N GLY A 229 -13.00 -0.64 19.45
CA GLY A 229 -14.08 0.34 19.62
C GLY A 229 -14.86 0.59 18.34
N VAL A 230 -15.65 1.67 18.32
CA VAL A 230 -16.56 2.01 17.19
C VAL A 230 -15.82 2.67 16.00
N ALA A 231 -14.54 2.37 15.84
CA ALA A 231 -13.68 3.03 14.87
C ALA A 231 -13.25 2.02 13.80
N ARG A 232 -13.76 2.20 12.58
CA ARG A 232 -13.33 1.50 11.36
C ARG A 232 -11.93 1.95 10.90
N ILE A 233 -10.98 2.07 11.85
CA ILE A 233 -9.58 2.34 11.54
C ILE A 233 -9.06 1.18 10.69
N PRO A 234 -8.39 1.45 9.56
CA PRO A 234 -7.76 0.39 8.81
C PRO A 234 -6.53 -0.12 9.54
N TYR A 235 -6.22 -1.40 9.36
CA TYR A 235 -4.97 -2.01 9.83
C TYR A 235 -4.61 -3.19 8.92
N ASP A 236 -3.32 -3.35 8.64
CA ASP A 236 -2.75 -4.42 7.80
C ASP A 236 -1.47 -5.03 8.39
N GLU A 237 -0.93 -4.47 9.48
CA GLU A 237 0.23 -5.00 10.20
C GLU A 237 -0.04 -5.04 11.71
N LEU A 238 0.30 -6.15 12.35
CA LEU A 238 0.39 -6.28 13.82
C LEU A 238 1.86 -6.52 14.21
N SER A 239 2.44 -5.58 14.95
CA SER A 239 3.80 -5.69 15.51
C SER A 239 3.75 -5.96 17.01
N LEU A 240 4.63 -6.82 17.51
CA LEU A 240 4.72 -7.22 18.92
C LEU A 240 6.06 -6.83 19.53
N GLU A 241 6.04 -6.26 20.73
CA GLU A 241 7.23 -6.15 21.57
C GLU A 241 7.34 -7.39 22.46
N VAL A 242 8.27 -8.31 22.14
CA VAL A 242 8.46 -9.55 22.92
C VAL A 242 9.76 -9.51 23.73
N GLY A 243 9.68 -9.79 25.03
CA GLY A 243 10.82 -9.88 25.95
C GLY A 243 11.56 -11.21 25.92
N THR A 244 10.97 -12.27 25.38
CA THR A 244 11.59 -13.59 25.25
C THR A 244 12.84 -13.52 24.34
N PRO A 245 14.02 -14.01 24.76
CA PRO A 245 15.28 -13.77 24.05
C PRO A 245 15.47 -14.58 22.76
N ALA A 246 14.94 -15.80 22.70
CA ALA A 246 14.97 -16.65 21.51
C ALA A 246 13.68 -17.46 21.45
N PHE A 247 13.01 -17.46 20.30
CA PHE A 247 11.76 -18.19 20.10
C PHE A 247 11.44 -18.31 18.61
N GLU A 248 10.55 -19.25 18.30
CA GLU A 248 9.86 -19.36 17.01
C GLU A 248 8.44 -19.88 17.29
N ARG A 249 7.41 -19.13 16.88
CA ARG A 249 6.00 -19.45 17.16
C ARG A 249 5.14 -19.18 15.94
N ALA A 250 4.32 -20.15 15.58
CA ALA A 250 3.24 -19.92 14.65
C ALA A 250 2.15 -19.05 15.32
N ALA A 251 1.62 -18.10 14.57
CA ALA A 251 0.58 -17.21 15.01
C ALA A 251 -0.54 -17.06 13.96
N VAL A 252 -1.75 -16.82 14.44
CA VAL A 252 -2.94 -16.56 13.62
C VAL A 252 -3.57 -15.26 14.10
N VAL A 253 -3.92 -14.40 13.16
CA VAL A 253 -4.69 -13.18 13.37
C VAL A 253 -6.11 -13.43 12.87
N GLU A 254 -7.09 -13.11 13.70
CA GLU A 254 -8.51 -13.32 13.43
C GLU A 254 -9.27 -12.03 13.72
N THR A 255 -10.38 -11.81 13.03
CA THR A 255 -11.25 -10.64 13.23
C THR A 255 -12.69 -11.03 13.47
N SER A 256 -13.45 -10.13 14.08
CA SER A 256 -14.88 -10.30 14.33
C SER A 256 -15.61 -8.96 14.35
N ARG A 257 -16.87 -8.98 13.93
CA ARG A 257 -17.79 -7.83 14.02
C ARG A 257 -18.42 -7.69 15.40
N ASP A 258 -18.66 -8.81 16.07
CA ASP A 258 -19.50 -8.89 17.28
C ASP A 258 -18.76 -9.49 18.48
N GLY A 259 -17.50 -9.90 18.29
CA GLY A 259 -16.67 -10.55 19.30
C GLY A 259 -17.02 -12.02 19.53
N LYS A 260 -17.97 -12.59 18.78
CA LYS A 260 -18.46 -13.97 18.93
C LYS A 260 -18.09 -14.81 17.73
N ASP A 261 -18.36 -14.32 16.53
CA ASP A 261 -18.07 -15.02 15.28
C ASP A 261 -16.74 -14.54 14.73
N TRP A 262 -15.75 -15.43 14.72
CA TRP A 262 -14.37 -15.12 14.37
C TRP A 262 -13.99 -15.69 13.01
N SER A 263 -13.32 -14.89 12.19
CA SER A 263 -12.80 -15.28 10.89
C SER A 263 -11.29 -15.05 10.83
N ALA A 264 -10.56 -15.98 10.23
CA ALA A 264 -9.12 -15.81 10.02
C ALA A 264 -8.86 -14.61 9.09
N LEU A 265 -7.92 -13.75 9.49
CA LEU A 265 -7.44 -12.60 8.72
C LEU A 265 -6.06 -12.89 8.10
N GLY A 266 -5.17 -13.51 8.86
CA GLY A 266 -3.83 -13.83 8.40
C GLY A 266 -3.10 -14.80 9.32
N THR A 267 -1.98 -15.35 8.85
CA THR A 267 -1.13 -16.26 9.61
C THR A 267 0.33 -15.89 9.41
N GLY A 268 1.19 -16.27 10.35
CA GLY A 268 2.63 -16.02 10.23
C GLY A 268 3.45 -16.68 11.32
N VAL A 269 4.76 -16.46 11.26
CA VAL A 269 5.71 -16.98 12.25
C VAL A 269 6.41 -15.80 12.93
N LEU A 270 6.31 -15.76 14.26
CA LEU A 270 7.04 -14.85 15.11
C LEU A 270 8.35 -15.52 15.51
N SER A 271 9.49 -14.89 15.28
CA SER A 271 10.79 -15.46 15.59
C SER A 271 11.81 -14.44 16.11
N ARG A 272 12.78 -14.93 16.89
CA ARG A 272 13.96 -14.18 17.27
C ARG A 272 15.16 -15.11 17.33
N PHE A 273 16.14 -14.84 16.47
CA PHE A 273 17.45 -15.47 16.39
C PHE A 273 18.54 -14.37 16.39
N PRO A 274 19.82 -14.69 16.67
CA PRO A 274 20.88 -13.68 16.81
C PRO A 274 21.10 -12.75 15.62
N LYS A 275 20.73 -13.16 14.40
CA LYS A 275 20.92 -12.39 13.16
C LYS A 275 19.61 -12.02 12.45
N GLU A 276 18.48 -12.51 12.95
CA GLU A 276 17.18 -12.40 12.28
C GLU A 276 16.06 -12.38 13.32
N GLN A 277 15.13 -11.46 13.17
CA GLN A 277 13.94 -11.41 14.01
C GLN A 277 12.73 -11.01 13.16
N SER A 278 11.62 -11.68 13.42
CA SER A 278 10.32 -11.35 12.86
C SER A 278 9.33 -11.24 14.02
N GLN A 279 8.92 -10.02 14.35
CA GLN A 279 7.92 -9.76 15.40
C GLN A 279 6.69 -9.06 14.84
N LYS A 280 6.48 -9.23 13.53
CA LYS A 280 5.44 -8.59 12.74
C LYS A 280 4.61 -9.65 12.03
N LEU A 281 3.32 -9.38 11.88
CA LEU A 281 2.39 -10.18 11.12
C LEU A 281 1.69 -9.24 10.14
N ASP A 282 1.96 -9.42 8.85
CA ASP A 282 1.29 -8.73 7.76
C ASP A 282 0.04 -9.51 7.33
N PHE A 283 -1.03 -8.81 6.99
CA PHE A 283 -2.29 -9.40 6.55
C PHE A 283 -3.09 -8.42 5.67
N PRO A 284 -4.13 -8.88 4.94
CA PRO A 284 -4.99 -7.97 4.18
C PRO A 284 -5.61 -6.89 5.07
N GLU A 285 -5.72 -5.66 4.54
CA GLU A 285 -6.31 -4.53 5.26
C GLU A 285 -7.71 -4.89 5.81
N SER A 286 -7.89 -4.76 7.12
CA SER A 286 -9.17 -4.93 7.80
C SER A 286 -9.58 -3.66 8.53
N ARG A 287 -10.87 -3.56 8.82
CA ARG A 287 -11.51 -2.48 9.60
C ARG A 287 -12.44 -3.03 10.67
N GLU A 288 -12.37 -4.34 10.95
CA GLU A 288 -13.27 -5.01 11.87
C GLU A 288 -12.98 -4.58 13.32
N GLN A 289 -14.04 -4.49 14.13
CA GLN A 289 -13.99 -3.92 15.48
C GLN A 289 -13.19 -4.79 16.45
N TYR A 290 -13.25 -6.11 16.30
CA TYR A 290 -12.56 -7.04 17.19
C TYR A 290 -11.40 -7.72 16.46
N LEU A 291 -10.27 -7.78 17.14
CA LEU A 291 -9.06 -8.46 16.68
C LEU A 291 -8.64 -9.51 17.71
N ARG A 292 -8.22 -10.67 17.24
CA ARG A 292 -7.66 -11.73 18.07
C ARG A 292 -6.35 -12.24 17.49
N LEU A 293 -5.32 -12.29 18.33
CA LEU A 293 -4.05 -12.94 18.03
C LEU A 293 -3.97 -14.23 18.82
N ARG A 294 -3.71 -15.34 18.14
CA ARG A 294 -3.40 -16.64 18.74
C ARG A 294 -1.95 -17.00 18.46
N ILE A 295 -1.17 -17.22 19.50
CA ILE A 295 0.22 -17.70 19.42
C ILE A 295 0.26 -19.15 19.91
N TYR A 296 0.64 -20.10 19.05
CA TYR A 296 0.74 -21.51 19.42
C TYR A 296 2.06 -21.76 20.15
N ASN A 297 1.98 -22.09 21.43
CA ASN A 297 3.13 -22.31 22.30
C ASN A 297 3.66 -23.74 22.21
N ARG A 298 2.82 -24.72 21.85
CA ARG A 298 3.16 -26.15 21.97
C ARG A 298 3.58 -26.46 23.41
N ASP A 299 4.68 -27.16 23.61
CA ASP A 299 5.22 -27.50 24.93
C ASP A 299 6.10 -26.40 25.53
N ASP A 300 6.37 -25.33 24.80
CA ASP A 300 7.16 -24.21 25.31
C ASP A 300 6.33 -23.29 26.23
N ARG A 301 7.05 -22.53 27.07
CA ARG A 301 6.42 -21.47 27.87
C ARG A 301 5.84 -20.35 26.97
N PRO A 302 4.72 -19.71 27.38
CA PRO A 302 4.18 -18.54 26.71
C PRO A 302 5.21 -17.44 26.48
N LEU A 303 5.10 -16.73 25.35
CA LEU A 303 5.95 -15.58 25.07
C LEU A 303 5.67 -14.41 26.02
N ALA A 304 6.72 -13.73 26.46
CA ALA A 304 6.61 -12.51 27.26
C ALA A 304 6.30 -11.30 26.35
N VAL A 305 5.09 -11.21 25.81
CA VAL A 305 4.63 -10.08 25.00
C VAL A 305 4.34 -8.89 25.92
N LYS A 306 5.02 -7.77 25.70
CA LYS A 306 4.93 -6.54 26.51
C LYS A 306 3.91 -5.56 25.94
N ALA A 307 3.89 -5.42 24.62
CA ALA A 307 3.01 -4.51 23.90
C ALA A 307 2.72 -5.05 22.50
N ALA A 308 1.62 -4.57 21.93
CA ALA A 308 1.27 -4.79 20.54
C ALA A 308 0.91 -3.46 19.87
N THR A 309 1.18 -3.34 18.58
CA THR A 309 0.90 -2.13 17.79
C THR A 309 0.22 -2.54 16.49
N LEU A 310 -0.94 -1.95 16.22
CA LEU A 310 -1.60 -2.04 14.93
C LEU A 310 -1.22 -0.85 14.08
N SER A 311 -0.87 -1.14 12.83
CA SER A 311 -0.53 -0.14 11.84
C SER A 311 -1.24 -0.41 10.53
N VAL A 312 -1.30 0.61 9.68
CA VAL A 312 -1.77 0.53 8.30
C VAL A 312 -0.70 1.10 7.37
N ILE A 313 -0.59 0.58 6.15
CA ILE A 313 0.19 1.26 5.10
C ILE A 313 -0.24 2.72 4.97
N ARG A 314 0.75 3.61 5.09
CA ARG A 314 0.56 5.06 5.00
C ARG A 314 -0.02 5.39 3.64
N THR A 315 -1.13 6.13 3.66
CA THR A 315 -1.75 6.69 2.46
C THR A 315 -1.53 8.19 2.43
N ARG A 316 -1.05 8.69 1.31
CA ARG A 316 -0.84 10.12 1.02
C ARG A 316 -1.88 10.64 0.06
N VAL A 317 -2.38 11.84 0.32
CA VAL A 317 -3.11 12.64 -0.66
C VAL A 317 -2.10 13.56 -1.33
N LYS A 318 -1.97 13.44 -2.66
CA LYS A 318 -1.11 14.28 -3.49
C LYS A 318 -1.94 15.13 -4.44
N PHE A 319 -1.70 16.43 -4.51
CA PHE A 319 -2.38 17.29 -5.48
C PHE A 319 -1.50 18.47 -5.91
N LYS A 320 -1.73 18.95 -7.13
CA LYS A 320 -1.14 20.20 -7.62
C LYS A 320 -2.03 21.36 -7.19
N PRO A 321 -1.54 22.34 -6.41
CA PRO A 321 -2.36 23.49 -6.04
C PRO A 321 -2.64 24.36 -7.27
N ALA A 322 -3.90 24.75 -7.46
CA ALA A 322 -4.35 25.64 -8.53
C ALA A 322 -4.02 27.13 -8.30
N GLY A 323 -2.94 27.45 -7.57
CA GLY A 323 -2.56 28.80 -7.14
C GLY A 323 -2.85 29.09 -5.66
N GLY A 324 -2.58 30.33 -5.21
CA GLY A 324 -2.75 30.71 -3.79
C GLY A 324 -4.22 30.70 -3.33
N GLY A 325 -4.48 30.36 -2.07
CA GLY A 325 -5.83 30.36 -1.50
C GLY A 325 -6.00 29.33 -0.39
N SER A 326 -7.20 29.28 0.20
CA SER A 326 -7.53 28.30 1.23
C SER A 326 -8.00 26.99 0.63
N TYR A 327 -7.27 25.92 0.91
CA TYR A 327 -7.62 24.56 0.53
C TYR A 327 -8.25 23.84 1.72
N TRP A 328 -9.14 22.90 1.42
CA TRP A 328 -9.85 22.09 2.41
C TRP A 328 -9.89 20.64 1.97
N LEU A 329 -9.75 19.73 2.91
CA LEU A 329 -10.07 18.32 2.75
C LEU A 329 -11.46 18.05 3.34
N TYR A 330 -12.42 17.61 2.54
CA TYR A 330 -13.76 17.20 2.96
C TYR A 330 -13.89 15.68 2.99
N TYR A 331 -14.65 15.15 3.95
CA TYR A 331 -14.94 13.71 4.11
C TYR A 331 -16.18 13.47 4.98
N GLY A 332 -16.55 12.21 5.19
CA GLY A 332 -17.74 11.80 5.93
C GLY A 332 -19.02 11.84 5.12
N ASN A 333 -18.94 11.55 3.81
CA ASN A 333 -20.11 11.38 2.95
C ASN A 333 -20.23 9.90 2.57
N ALA A 334 -21.13 9.16 3.21
CA ALA A 334 -21.31 7.71 2.99
C ALA A 334 -21.88 7.34 1.61
N GLU A 335 -22.43 8.31 0.88
CA GLU A 335 -23.00 8.11 -0.47
C GLU A 335 -22.04 8.57 -1.58
N ALA A 336 -20.85 9.06 -1.24
CA ALA A 336 -19.88 9.52 -2.22
C ALA A 336 -19.21 8.35 -2.96
N HIS A 337 -19.00 8.54 -4.26
CA HIS A 337 -18.18 7.65 -5.08
C HIS A 337 -16.74 8.15 -5.13
N ALA A 338 -15.79 7.25 -5.33
CA ALA A 338 -14.39 7.62 -5.53
C ALA A 338 -14.28 8.49 -6.80
N PRO A 339 -13.58 9.64 -6.74
CA PRO A 339 -13.39 10.47 -7.92
C PRO A 339 -12.36 9.83 -8.85
N VAL A 340 -12.54 10.04 -10.15
CA VAL A 340 -11.63 9.56 -11.20
C VAL A 340 -11.03 10.78 -11.89
N TYR A 341 -9.72 10.94 -11.77
CA TYR A 341 -8.97 12.03 -12.40
C TYR A 341 -7.84 11.48 -13.26
N ASP A 342 -7.50 12.19 -14.33
CA ASP A 342 -6.32 11.88 -15.17
C ASP A 342 -4.99 12.21 -14.47
N LEU A 343 -5.02 12.86 -13.29
CA LEU A 343 -3.83 13.35 -12.59
C LEU A 343 -2.79 12.25 -12.34
N ARG A 344 -3.22 11.03 -12.00
CA ARG A 344 -2.29 9.90 -11.81
C ARG A 344 -1.48 9.62 -13.08
N ASP A 345 -2.15 9.55 -14.23
CA ASP A 345 -1.53 9.24 -15.51
C ASP A 345 -0.67 10.38 -16.05
N LEU A 346 -1.06 11.63 -15.74
CA LEU A 346 -0.25 12.81 -16.03
C LEU A 346 1.05 12.82 -15.23
N LEU A 347 0.97 12.58 -13.92
CA LEU A 347 2.16 12.54 -13.04
C LEU A 347 3.15 11.44 -13.45
N ALA A 348 2.65 10.30 -13.96
CA ALA A 348 3.50 9.22 -14.46
C ALA A 348 4.31 9.58 -15.71
N ARG A 349 3.95 10.66 -16.42
CA ARG A 349 4.61 11.11 -17.67
C ARG A 349 5.43 12.38 -17.49
N GLU A 350 5.34 13.03 -16.35
CA GLU A 350 6.04 14.27 -16.04
C GLU A 350 7.35 14.01 -15.29
N VAL A 351 8.27 14.98 -15.35
CA VAL A 351 9.43 14.99 -14.45
C VAL A 351 8.92 15.24 -13.02
N PRO A 352 9.33 14.43 -12.02
CA PRO A 352 8.89 14.62 -10.64
C PRO A 352 9.13 16.06 -10.17
N SER A 353 8.06 16.70 -9.70
CA SER A 353 8.12 18.04 -9.12
C SER A 353 8.48 17.97 -7.63
N PRO A 354 9.15 18.98 -7.06
CA PRO A 354 9.41 19.02 -5.63
C PRO A 354 8.12 18.93 -4.80
N GLU A 355 8.07 17.97 -3.88
CA GLU A 355 6.94 17.74 -2.98
C GLU A 355 7.04 18.64 -1.74
N THR A 356 5.94 19.30 -1.39
CA THR A 356 5.78 20.06 -0.14
C THR A 356 4.84 19.29 0.78
N THR A 357 5.39 18.70 1.84
CA THR A 357 4.60 18.01 2.84
C THR A 357 3.93 19.00 3.77
N ILE A 358 2.62 18.85 3.96
CA ILE A 358 1.83 19.66 4.90
C ILE A 358 1.11 18.75 5.90
N THR A 359 0.77 19.32 7.05
CA THR A 359 -0.13 18.71 8.02
C THR A 359 -1.50 19.38 7.90
N ALA A 360 -2.56 18.58 7.76
CA ALA A 360 -3.92 19.12 7.79
C ALA A 360 -4.22 19.76 9.16
N GLY A 361 -5.06 20.79 9.15
CA GLY A 361 -5.60 21.36 10.37
C GLY A 361 -6.44 20.36 11.17
N LEU A 362 -6.91 20.82 12.33
CA LEU A 362 -7.83 20.03 13.15
C LEU A 362 -9.13 19.71 12.38
N GLU A 363 -9.71 18.56 12.67
CA GLU A 363 -11.02 18.19 12.15
C GLU A 363 -12.09 19.16 12.66
N GLU A 364 -12.89 19.66 11.72
CA GLU A 364 -14.05 20.49 12.01
C GLU A 364 -15.31 19.84 11.44
N ARG A 365 -16.43 19.99 12.15
CA ARG A 365 -17.74 19.74 11.55
C ARG A 365 -17.98 20.80 10.48
N ASN A 366 -18.34 20.36 9.27
CA ASN A 366 -18.65 21.27 8.19
C ASN A 366 -19.93 22.07 8.51
N PRO A 367 -19.87 23.41 8.60
CA PRO A 367 -21.04 24.25 8.89
C PRO A 367 -22.16 24.14 7.85
N ASN A 368 -21.80 23.78 6.62
CA ASN A 368 -22.74 23.65 5.51
C ASN A 368 -23.43 22.29 5.47
N TYR A 369 -22.99 21.32 6.29
CA TYR A 369 -23.57 19.96 6.31
C TYR A 369 -25.07 19.99 6.60
N ARG A 370 -25.83 19.20 5.84
CA ARG A 370 -27.26 18.97 6.03
C ARG A 370 -27.48 17.47 6.06
N GLU A 371 -27.97 16.98 7.19
CA GLU A 371 -28.32 15.58 7.34
C GLU A 371 -29.49 15.25 6.41
N LYS A 372 -29.34 14.19 5.61
CA LYS A 372 -30.42 13.73 4.74
C LYS A 372 -31.55 13.23 5.63
N PRO A 373 -32.80 13.67 5.42
CA PRO A 373 -33.92 13.10 6.15
C PRO A 373 -33.99 11.59 5.87
N PRO A 374 -34.34 10.76 6.87
CA PRO A 374 -34.46 9.33 6.66
C PRO A 374 -35.45 9.05 5.53
N SER A 375 -35.13 8.09 4.67
CA SER A 375 -36.04 7.65 3.61
C SER A 375 -37.40 7.29 4.24
N PRO A 376 -38.53 7.74 3.68
CA PRO A 376 -39.83 7.33 4.17
C PRO A 376 -39.92 5.80 4.13
N LYS A 377 -40.54 5.20 5.16
CA LYS A 377 -40.72 3.74 5.23
C LYS A 377 -41.38 3.21 3.94
N PRO A 378 -41.07 1.99 3.49
CA PRO A 378 -41.77 1.39 2.36
C PRO A 378 -43.30 1.43 2.55
N TRP A 379 -44.06 1.60 1.47
CA TRP A 379 -45.53 1.74 1.52
C TRP A 379 -46.22 0.61 2.30
N SER A 380 -45.69 -0.62 2.23
CA SER A 380 -46.17 -1.77 2.99
C SER A 380 -46.03 -1.62 4.51
N GLU A 381 -44.97 -0.95 4.98
CA GLU A 381 -44.77 -0.63 6.40
C GLU A 381 -45.58 0.59 6.84
N GLN A 382 -45.94 1.48 5.90
CA GLN A 382 -46.82 2.62 6.18
C GLN A 382 -48.29 2.18 6.32
N HIS A 383 -48.70 1.10 5.66
CA HIS A 383 -50.09 0.61 5.66
C HIS A 383 -50.23 -0.85 6.12
N PRO A 384 -49.82 -1.21 7.36
CA PRO A 384 -49.89 -2.58 7.86
C PRO A 384 -51.33 -3.13 7.88
N GLY A 385 -52.34 -2.26 8.03
CA GLY A 385 -53.76 -2.63 8.01
C GLY A 385 -54.21 -3.29 6.71
N ILE A 386 -53.66 -2.91 5.55
CA ILE A 386 -54.05 -3.49 4.25
C ILE A 386 -53.59 -4.93 4.14
N LEU A 387 -52.40 -5.26 4.67
CA LEU A 387 -51.91 -6.64 4.76
C LEU A 387 -52.88 -7.50 5.57
N TYR A 388 -53.30 -7.01 6.74
CA TYR A 388 -54.26 -7.72 7.61
C TYR A 388 -55.64 -7.85 6.96
N ILE A 389 -56.13 -6.80 6.26
CA ILE A 389 -57.41 -6.86 5.52
C ILE A 389 -57.35 -7.88 4.40
N THR A 390 -56.24 -7.91 3.63
CA THR A 390 -56.05 -8.84 2.52
C THR A 390 -55.94 -10.27 3.03
N LEU A 391 -55.22 -10.48 4.14
CA LEU A 391 -55.14 -11.76 4.83
C LEU A 391 -56.51 -12.22 5.34
N ALA A 392 -57.28 -11.33 5.97
CA ALA A 392 -58.63 -11.65 6.45
C ALA A 392 -59.56 -12.03 5.29
N LEU A 393 -59.53 -11.29 4.18
CA LEU A 393 -60.29 -11.61 2.97
C LEU A 393 -59.88 -12.97 2.38
N ALA A 394 -58.58 -13.27 2.34
CA ALA A 394 -58.08 -14.55 1.87
C ALA A 394 -58.57 -15.71 2.76
N VAL A 395 -58.52 -15.55 4.09
CA VAL A 395 -59.01 -16.55 5.05
C VAL A 395 -60.52 -16.77 4.91
N VAL A 396 -61.31 -15.71 4.78
CA VAL A 396 -62.77 -15.80 4.56
C VAL A 396 -63.08 -16.47 3.22
N GLY A 397 -62.33 -16.15 2.18
CA GLY A 397 -62.42 -16.78 0.86
C GLY A 397 -62.12 -18.28 0.91
N LEU A 398 -61.03 -18.68 1.57
CA LEU A 398 -60.69 -20.09 1.76
C LEU A 398 -61.75 -20.82 2.58
N GLY A 399 -62.24 -20.21 3.66
CA GLY A 399 -63.31 -20.77 4.49
C GLY A 399 -64.60 -20.99 3.71
N THR A 400 -64.99 -20.04 2.87
CA THR A 400 -66.19 -20.18 2.02
C THR A 400 -66.04 -21.25 0.95
N VAL A 401 -64.86 -21.38 0.34
CA VAL A 401 -64.57 -22.48 -0.60
C VAL A 401 -64.66 -23.83 0.11
N THR A 402 -64.04 -23.97 1.29
CA THR A 402 -64.06 -25.22 2.07
C THR A 402 -65.49 -25.62 2.47
N VAL A 403 -66.30 -24.67 2.96
CA VAL A 403 -67.71 -24.93 3.32
C VAL A 403 -68.54 -25.34 2.10
N ARG A 404 -68.33 -24.69 0.95
CA ARG A 404 -68.99 -25.07 -0.31
C ARG A 404 -68.61 -26.48 -0.75
N PHE A 405 -67.33 -26.83 -0.62
CA PHE A 405 -66.82 -28.16 -0.99
C PHE A 405 -67.42 -29.25 -0.10
N LEU A 406 -67.44 -29.04 1.22
CA LEU A 406 -68.05 -29.98 2.19
C LEU A 406 -69.56 -30.15 1.95
N ARG A 407 -70.29 -29.08 1.66
CA ARG A 407 -71.73 -29.15 1.33
C ARG A 407 -72.01 -29.92 0.03
N LYS A 408 -71.11 -29.82 -0.95
CA LYS A 408 -71.22 -30.58 -2.21
C LYS A 408 -70.88 -32.07 -2.00
N ALA A 409 -69.84 -32.37 -1.24
CA ALA A 409 -69.44 -33.75 -0.94
C ALA A 409 -70.46 -34.49 -0.06
N GLY A 410 -71.13 -33.81 0.88
CA GLY A 410 -72.21 -34.38 1.68
C GLY A 410 -73.53 -34.62 0.91
N ALA A 411 -73.68 -34.05 -0.29
CA ALA A 411 -74.82 -34.27 -1.17
C ALA A 411 -74.63 -35.48 -2.11
N GLU A 412 -73.42 -36.05 -2.18
CA GLU A 412 -73.07 -37.22 -3.00
C GLU A 412 -72.76 -38.46 -2.14
N SER A 413 -73.57 -38.74 -1.11
CA SER A 413 -73.59 -40.07 -0.50
C SER A 413 -74.58 -40.94 -1.27
N PRO A 414 -74.17 -41.96 -2.05
CA PRO A 414 -75.09 -42.94 -2.59
C PRO A 414 -75.60 -43.82 -1.45
N LYS A 415 -76.89 -44.18 -1.52
CA LYS A 415 -77.51 -45.22 -0.71
C LYS A 415 -76.86 -46.57 -0.94
#